data_AF-A0A3D8SZD1-F1
#
_entry.id   AF-A0A3D8SZD1-F1
#
_cell.length_a   1.000
_cell.length_b   1.000
_cell.length_c   1.000
_cell.angle_alpha   90.00
_cell.angle_beta   90.00
_cell.angle_gamma   90.00
#
_symmetry.space_group_name_H-M   'P 1'
#
loop_
_entity.id
_entity.type
_entity.pdbx_description
1 polymer ?
#
loop_
_entity_poly.entity_id
_entity_poly.type
_entity_poly.pdbx_seq_one_letter_code
_entity_poly.pdbx_strand_id
1 'polypeptide(L)'
;MSSTSSPSRYYKIATIPGDGIGIELTQITLQVLKKCSRSHLPLGTDLADSQEHESVRERPPDPHPARNRSPLRNCQSRDLDWVIIRENSEGKYAGQGGITHAAPYSIATEVAVFTYPGIERVMRFAFETARSRPKKHLTLVTKSNAQRYGMVLWDLVFYDVAKEYPKADILMRAIENMTAAGIRTRTWVESATWTISIQSLIDAVPTITQITIVKGEQVANFRSTEVTSPILFDLCRRARTANESDDCAGVVITHGTDTLEETAFFLSLTVPWKKPIVFVGAMRPATAISADGPINLLQAVTLAASPTAMGRGPLVVLNDRISSGFYITKSSANALDTFKAPEQGHLGYFDNSQPKFFYSPASPIGLHYFDIKDMIDLSQVDIVYGYQGLNPHIITEYVRAGAKGLILATMGNGGWTIAGMEVVRQVIQEGVVVVHSHRSQDGAVSSSVDISISSGLLSPQKSRIMLQLALSSGYTLDQTKAIFEI
;
A
#
# COMPACT_ATOMS: atom_id res chain seq x y z
N MET A 1 3.56 -9.88 54.59
CA MET A 1 3.32 -11.20 53.99
C MET A 1 2.38 -11.03 52.83
N SER A 2 2.87 -11.33 51.63
CA SER A 2 2.27 -11.00 50.34
C SER A 2 1.00 -11.80 50.04
N SER A 3 0.01 -11.09 49.51
CA SER A 3 -1.20 -11.60 48.87
C SER A 3 -0.87 -12.51 47.68
N THR A 4 -1.33 -13.76 47.72
CA THR A 4 -1.36 -14.65 46.55
C THR A 4 -2.60 -14.38 45.72
N SER A 5 -2.50 -13.49 44.74
CA SER A 5 -3.45 -13.42 43.63
C SER A 5 -3.13 -14.52 42.62
N SER A 6 -4.11 -15.38 42.31
CA SER A 6 -4.00 -16.40 41.26
C SER A 6 -3.69 -15.74 39.91
N PRO A 7 -2.76 -16.28 39.08
CA PRO A 7 -2.47 -15.70 37.79
C PRO A 7 -3.65 -15.91 36.84
N SER A 8 -4.17 -14.80 36.32
CA SER A 8 -5.22 -14.74 35.31
C SER A 8 -4.87 -15.62 34.11
N ARG A 9 -5.69 -16.64 33.85
CA ARG A 9 -5.52 -17.55 32.70
C ARG A 9 -5.87 -16.83 31.40
N TYR A 10 -4.92 -16.80 30.47
CA TYR A 10 -5.06 -16.13 29.18
C TYR A 10 -5.45 -17.12 28.06
N TYR A 11 -6.67 -16.94 27.56
CA TYR A 11 -7.39 -17.71 26.55
C TYR A 11 -7.37 -17.09 25.11
N LYS A 12 -7.53 -17.81 23.99
CA LYS A 12 -7.58 -17.19 22.62
C LYS A 12 -8.43 -18.04 21.68
N ILE A 13 -9.54 -17.54 21.14
CA ILE A 13 -10.46 -18.33 20.28
C ILE A 13 -10.14 -18.11 18.80
N ALA A 14 -10.26 -19.16 17.97
CA ALA A 14 -10.23 -19.10 16.51
C ALA A 14 -11.41 -19.88 15.91
N THR A 15 -12.23 -19.22 15.10
CA THR A 15 -13.18 -19.82 14.17
C THR A 15 -12.52 -19.99 12.81
N ILE A 16 -12.65 -21.17 12.23
CA ILE A 16 -12.06 -21.50 10.93
C ILE A 16 -13.18 -21.78 9.94
N PRO A 17 -13.58 -20.81 9.11
CA PRO A 17 -14.15 -21.11 7.81
C PRO A 17 -13.02 -21.47 6.83
N GLY A 18 -12.87 -22.77 6.60
CA GLY A 18 -11.86 -23.28 5.69
C GLY A 18 -12.15 -24.72 5.28
N ASP A 19 -12.30 -24.87 3.98
CA ASP A 19 -12.25 -26.09 3.20
C ASP A 19 -10.92 -26.85 3.40
N GLY A 20 -10.97 -28.10 3.84
CA GLY A 20 -9.81 -28.99 3.72
C GLY A 20 -9.50 -29.98 4.84
N ILE A 21 -10.36 -30.19 5.83
CA ILE A 21 -10.11 -31.24 6.85
C ILE A 21 -11.43 -31.98 7.12
N GLY A 22 -11.59 -33.26 6.78
CA GLY A 22 -12.80 -34.02 7.17
C GLY A 22 -12.96 -34.13 8.70
N ILE A 23 -14.16 -34.43 9.21
CA ILE A 23 -14.36 -34.76 10.65
C ILE A 23 -13.39 -35.88 11.09
N GLU A 24 -13.11 -36.82 10.19
CA GLU A 24 -12.18 -37.94 10.38
C GLU A 24 -10.72 -37.48 10.60
N LEU A 25 -10.31 -36.36 9.97
CA LEU A 25 -8.98 -35.77 10.15
C LEU A 25 -8.87 -34.94 11.43
N THR A 26 -9.97 -34.63 12.14
CA THR A 26 -9.91 -33.85 13.39
C THR A 26 -9.28 -34.68 14.51
N GLN A 27 -9.63 -35.97 14.61
CA GLN A 27 -8.98 -36.89 15.55
C GLN A 27 -7.50 -37.10 15.20
N ILE A 28 -7.18 -37.24 13.91
CA ILE A 28 -5.80 -37.38 13.42
C ILE A 28 -4.99 -36.12 13.71
N THR A 29 -5.55 -34.93 13.48
CA THR A 29 -4.92 -33.63 13.79
C THR A 29 -4.66 -33.50 15.29
N LEU A 30 -5.61 -33.89 16.14
CA LEU A 30 -5.43 -33.93 17.59
C LEU A 30 -4.36 -34.95 18.01
N GLN A 31 -4.27 -36.10 17.34
CA GLN A 31 -3.22 -37.08 17.58
C GLN A 31 -1.84 -36.57 17.14
N VAL A 32 -1.74 -35.91 15.99
CA VAL A 32 -0.51 -35.26 15.49
C VAL A 32 -0.08 -34.15 16.43
N LEU A 33 -0.98 -33.27 16.86
CA LEU A 33 -0.69 -32.22 17.83
C LEU A 33 -0.23 -32.80 19.19
N LYS A 34 -0.88 -33.87 19.67
CA LYS A 34 -0.46 -34.59 20.90
C LYS A 34 0.91 -35.25 20.72
N LYS A 35 1.22 -35.81 19.56
CA LYS A 35 2.51 -36.45 19.26
C LYS A 35 3.62 -35.40 19.14
N CYS A 36 3.39 -34.32 18.42
CA CYS A 36 4.28 -33.14 18.32
C CYS A 36 4.52 -32.45 19.67
N SER A 37 3.56 -32.46 20.59
CA SER A 37 3.74 -31.92 21.95
C SER A 37 4.60 -32.82 22.85
N ARG A 38 4.83 -34.08 22.47
CA ARG A 38 5.53 -35.09 23.28
C ARG A 38 6.87 -35.55 22.69
N SER A 39 7.10 -35.39 21.38
CA SER A 39 8.31 -35.90 20.71
C SER A 39 9.39 -34.83 20.55
N HIS A 40 10.61 -35.12 21.03
CA HIS A 40 11.84 -34.39 20.67
C HIS A 40 12.40 -34.79 19.28
N LEU A 41 11.60 -35.45 18.43
CA LEU A 41 12.07 -35.98 17.14
C LEU A 41 12.11 -34.90 16.05
N PRO A 42 13.15 -34.87 15.20
CA PRO A 42 13.16 -34.03 14.01
C PRO A 42 12.11 -34.53 13.01
N LEU A 43 11.33 -33.62 12.43
CA LEU A 43 10.35 -33.94 11.39
C LEU A 43 11.07 -34.20 10.07
N GLY A 44 11.23 -35.49 9.76
CA GLY A 44 11.64 -36.02 8.47
C GLY A 44 11.47 -37.54 8.49
N THR A 45 10.31 -38.03 8.09
CA THR A 45 10.10 -39.43 7.68
C THR A 45 8.95 -39.48 6.67
N ASP A 46 9.30 -39.92 5.46
CA ASP A 46 8.40 -40.27 4.37
C ASP A 46 7.38 -41.35 4.75
N LEU A 47 6.21 -41.28 4.13
CA LEU A 47 5.36 -42.43 3.85
C LEU A 47 4.96 -42.35 2.38
N ALA A 48 5.55 -43.22 1.57
CA ALA A 48 5.19 -43.44 0.17
C ALA A 48 4.32 -44.71 0.05
N ASP A 49 3.24 -44.60 -0.72
CA ASP A 49 2.60 -45.58 -1.63
C ASP A 49 1.19 -45.01 -1.98
N SER A 50 0.72 -44.87 -3.22
CA SER A 50 1.00 -45.58 -4.47
C SER A 50 0.70 -44.72 -5.72
N GLN A 51 1.60 -44.78 -6.70
CA GLN A 51 1.55 -44.53 -8.15
C GLN A 51 0.48 -43.58 -8.76
N GLU A 52 0.92 -42.42 -9.25
CA GLU A 52 0.69 -41.94 -10.64
C GLU A 52 1.68 -40.82 -10.99
N HIS A 53 2.13 -40.77 -12.25
CA HIS A 53 3.23 -39.93 -12.73
C HIS A 53 2.85 -38.44 -12.82
N GLU A 54 3.28 -37.63 -11.85
CA GLU A 54 3.50 -36.19 -12.02
C GLU A 54 4.87 -35.81 -11.46
N SER A 55 5.58 -34.93 -12.17
CA SER A 55 6.94 -34.51 -11.85
C SER A 55 7.02 -33.70 -10.56
N VAL A 56 7.16 -34.40 -9.43
CA VAL A 56 7.52 -33.81 -8.14
C VAL A 56 8.90 -33.18 -8.27
N ARG A 57 8.99 -31.85 -8.25
CA ARG A 57 10.26 -31.17 -7.96
C ARG A 57 10.61 -31.44 -6.50
N GLU A 58 11.53 -32.37 -6.28
CA GLU A 58 12.18 -32.57 -5.00
C GLU A 58 12.75 -31.23 -4.51
N ARG A 59 12.32 -30.81 -3.32
CA ARG A 59 12.92 -29.69 -2.62
C ARG A 59 14.21 -30.22 -1.97
N PRO A 60 15.38 -29.63 -2.22
CA PRO A 60 16.60 -30.09 -1.56
C PRO A 60 16.45 -29.96 -0.03
N PRO A 61 17.05 -30.87 0.76
CA PRO A 61 16.97 -30.84 2.21
C PRO A 61 17.49 -29.51 2.76
N ASP A 62 16.73 -28.88 3.65
CA ASP A 62 17.10 -27.62 4.31
C ASP A 62 18.41 -27.82 5.10
N PRO A 63 19.50 -27.08 4.79
CA PRO A 63 20.78 -27.22 5.48
C PRO A 63 20.74 -26.76 6.95
N HIS A 64 19.61 -26.24 7.45
CA HIS A 64 19.44 -25.79 8.82
C HIS A 64 18.36 -26.58 9.60
N PRO A 65 18.71 -27.67 10.31
CA PRO A 65 17.76 -28.51 11.07
C PRO A 65 17.05 -27.79 12.24
N ALA A 66 17.42 -26.53 12.53
CA ALA A 66 16.75 -25.70 13.53
C ALA A 66 15.38 -25.13 13.07
N ARG A 67 15.09 -25.07 11.76
CA ARG A 67 13.86 -24.48 11.21
C ARG A 67 12.61 -25.37 11.31
N ASN A 68 12.76 -26.68 11.56
CA ASN A 68 11.64 -27.64 11.61
C ASN A 68 11.09 -27.94 13.01
N ARG A 69 11.26 -27.03 13.99
CA ARG A 69 10.72 -27.24 15.34
C ARG A 69 9.37 -26.57 15.51
N SER A 70 8.31 -27.36 15.75
CA SER A 70 6.96 -26.85 16.02
C SER A 70 7.01 -25.72 17.07
N PRO A 71 6.40 -24.56 16.80
CA PRO A 71 6.23 -23.50 17.79
C PRO A 71 5.36 -23.88 18.99
N LEU A 72 4.59 -24.97 18.90
CA LEU A 72 3.82 -25.53 20.01
C LEU A 72 4.59 -26.57 20.83
N ARG A 73 5.84 -26.88 20.48
CA ARG A 73 6.65 -27.94 21.14
C ARG A 73 6.79 -27.79 22.66
N ASN A 74 6.71 -26.56 23.16
CA ASN A 74 6.83 -26.25 24.59
C ASN A 74 5.47 -25.89 25.22
N CYS A 75 4.37 -25.92 24.47
CA CYS A 75 3.03 -25.64 24.98
C CYS A 75 2.47 -26.88 25.68
N GLN A 76 2.06 -26.73 26.93
CA GLN A 76 1.29 -27.72 27.66
C GLN A 76 -0.19 -27.61 27.28
N SER A 77 -0.99 -28.66 27.49
CA SER A 77 -2.43 -28.64 27.17
C SER A 77 -3.20 -27.53 27.90
N ARG A 78 -2.71 -27.07 29.06
CA ARG A 78 -3.26 -25.93 29.81
C ARG A 78 -2.96 -24.55 29.20
N ASP A 79 -2.00 -24.49 28.27
CA ASP A 79 -1.57 -23.26 27.59
C ASP A 79 -2.37 -22.99 26.30
N LEU A 80 -3.15 -23.97 25.86
CA LEU A 80 -4.04 -23.89 24.70
C LEU A 80 -5.49 -23.81 25.17
N ASP A 81 -6.17 -22.73 24.84
CA ASP A 81 -7.58 -22.55 25.19
C ASP A 81 -8.35 -21.98 24.02
N TRP A 82 -8.67 -22.89 23.11
CA TRP A 82 -9.29 -22.62 21.83
C TRP A 82 -10.62 -23.39 21.79
N VAL A 83 -11.65 -22.76 21.23
CA VAL A 83 -12.85 -23.45 20.77
C VAL A 83 -12.93 -23.25 19.28
N ILE A 84 -12.90 -24.34 18.53
CA ILE A 84 -13.01 -24.32 17.07
C ILE A 84 -14.46 -24.59 16.73
N ILE A 85 -15.09 -23.66 16.04
CA ILE A 85 -16.47 -23.76 15.60
C ILE A 85 -16.45 -23.93 14.09
N ARG A 86 -17.11 -24.99 13.64
CA ARG A 86 -17.22 -25.35 12.23
C ARG A 86 -18.53 -26.07 11.99
N GLU A 87 -19.13 -25.79 10.85
CA GLU A 87 -20.31 -26.48 10.35
C GLU A 87 -20.05 -26.99 8.93
N ASN A 88 -20.50 -28.22 8.64
CA ASN A 88 -20.34 -28.88 7.34
C ASN A 88 -21.70 -29.14 6.66
N SER A 89 -22.74 -28.38 7.00
CA SER A 89 -24.07 -28.51 6.37
C SER A 89 -24.11 -27.97 4.94
N GLU A 90 -23.12 -27.15 4.56
CA GLU A 90 -22.99 -26.46 3.27
C GLU A 90 -21.51 -26.46 2.82
N GLY A 91 -21.24 -25.97 1.61
CA GLY A 91 -19.91 -25.91 1.02
C GLY A 91 -19.54 -27.15 0.19
N LYS A 92 -18.23 -27.33 -0.07
CA LYS A 92 -17.70 -28.36 -1.00
C LYS A 92 -18.01 -29.81 -0.64
N TYR A 93 -18.49 -30.06 0.58
CA TYR A 93 -18.82 -31.41 1.06
C TYR A 93 -20.32 -31.69 1.06
N ALA A 94 -21.14 -30.74 0.59
CA ALA A 94 -22.59 -30.90 0.49
C ALA A 94 -23.04 -31.61 -0.81
N GLY A 95 -22.10 -32.13 -1.61
CA GLY A 95 -22.36 -32.94 -2.79
C GLY A 95 -23.03 -32.18 -3.93
N GLN A 96 -22.72 -30.89 -4.07
CA GLN A 96 -23.28 -30.05 -5.13
C GLN A 96 -22.35 -30.09 -6.34
N GLY A 97 -22.83 -30.68 -7.42
CA GLY A 97 -21.97 -30.95 -8.57
C GLY A 97 -22.45 -32.15 -9.35
N GLY A 98 -21.57 -32.70 -10.17
CA GLY A 98 -21.85 -33.90 -10.93
C GLY A 98 -20.76 -34.21 -11.94
N ILE A 99 -20.86 -35.40 -12.51
CA ILE A 99 -20.03 -35.82 -13.64
C ILE A 99 -20.91 -35.81 -14.89
N THR A 100 -20.52 -35.04 -15.88
CA THR A 100 -21.15 -35.04 -17.20
C THR A 100 -20.35 -35.96 -18.12
N HIS A 101 -21.04 -36.75 -18.95
CA HIS A 101 -20.51 -37.79 -19.84
C HIS A 101 -19.95 -39.04 -19.12
N ALA A 102 -20.09 -40.21 -19.76
CA ALA A 102 -19.52 -41.46 -19.29
C ALA A 102 -18.33 -41.88 -20.17
N ALA A 103 -17.12 -41.91 -19.57
CA ALA A 103 -15.84 -42.25 -20.20
C ALA A 103 -15.40 -41.29 -21.34
N PRO A 104 -14.16 -41.44 -21.83
CA PRO A 104 -12.95 -40.68 -21.45
C PRO A 104 -13.05 -39.15 -21.45
N TYR A 105 -14.19 -38.58 -21.87
CA TYR A 105 -14.47 -37.13 -21.91
C TYR A 105 -15.31 -36.66 -20.72
N SER A 106 -15.29 -37.39 -19.61
CA SER A 106 -16.04 -37.03 -18.41
C SER A 106 -15.54 -35.71 -17.84
N ILE A 107 -16.48 -34.81 -17.52
CA ILE A 107 -16.21 -33.55 -16.84
C ILE A 107 -16.87 -33.61 -15.48
N ALA A 108 -16.07 -33.57 -14.42
CA ALA A 108 -16.56 -33.45 -13.05
C ALA A 108 -16.59 -31.97 -12.65
N THR A 109 -17.71 -31.52 -12.08
CA THR A 109 -17.84 -30.20 -11.47
C THR A 109 -18.22 -30.37 -10.01
N GLU A 110 -17.52 -29.69 -9.11
CA GLU A 110 -17.86 -29.61 -7.68
C GLU A 110 -18.04 -28.14 -7.32
N VAL A 111 -19.20 -27.79 -6.77
CA VAL A 111 -19.62 -26.42 -6.49
C VAL A 111 -19.80 -26.25 -4.98
N ALA A 112 -19.08 -25.30 -4.39
CA ALA A 112 -19.34 -24.92 -3.01
C ALA A 112 -20.55 -23.97 -2.95
N VAL A 113 -21.65 -24.43 -2.38
CA VAL A 113 -22.83 -23.57 -2.13
C VAL A 113 -22.82 -23.13 -0.67
N PHE A 114 -22.95 -21.83 -0.45
CA PHE A 114 -23.11 -21.24 0.88
C PHE A 114 -24.33 -20.32 0.86
N THR A 115 -25.17 -20.41 1.87
CA THR A 115 -26.35 -19.57 2.03
C THR A 115 -26.15 -18.59 3.17
N TYR A 116 -26.71 -17.38 3.05
CA TYR A 116 -26.68 -16.40 4.14
C TYR A 116 -27.23 -16.98 5.45
N PRO A 117 -28.41 -17.66 5.49
CA PRO A 117 -28.95 -18.23 6.74
C PRO A 117 -28.06 -19.34 7.33
N GLY A 118 -27.39 -20.12 6.49
CA GLY A 118 -26.42 -21.13 6.92
C GLY A 118 -25.23 -20.49 7.64
N ILE A 119 -24.63 -19.47 7.02
CA ILE A 119 -23.50 -18.73 7.58
C ILE A 119 -23.89 -17.99 8.86
N GLU A 120 -25.02 -17.29 8.84
CA GLU A 120 -25.49 -16.45 9.95
C GLU A 120 -25.67 -17.29 11.23
N ARG A 121 -26.26 -18.48 11.10
CA ARG A 121 -26.42 -19.42 12.21
C ARG A 121 -25.07 -19.77 12.87
N VAL A 122 -24.06 -20.08 12.06
CA VAL A 122 -22.71 -20.42 12.55
C VAL A 122 -22.08 -19.23 13.25
N MET A 123 -22.21 -18.03 12.66
CA MET A 123 -21.67 -16.81 13.23
C MET A 123 -22.31 -16.48 14.57
N ARG A 124 -23.65 -16.52 14.66
CA ARG A 124 -24.37 -16.28 15.93
C ARG A 124 -23.93 -17.25 17.01
N PHE A 125 -23.82 -18.54 16.68
CA PHE A 125 -23.30 -19.53 17.62
C PHE A 125 -21.87 -19.20 18.07
N ALA A 126 -21.01 -18.73 17.15
CA ALA A 126 -19.65 -18.32 17.48
C ALA A 126 -19.56 -17.07 18.36
N PHE A 127 -20.38 -16.06 18.10
CA PHE A 127 -20.46 -14.86 18.93
C PHE A 127 -20.98 -15.18 20.34
N GLU A 128 -22.00 -16.03 20.47
CA GLU A 128 -22.51 -16.46 21.78
C GLU A 128 -21.50 -17.31 22.55
N THR A 129 -20.80 -18.20 21.85
CA THR A 129 -19.72 -19.00 22.44
C THR A 129 -18.57 -18.10 22.91
N ALA A 130 -18.19 -17.08 22.13
CA ALA A 130 -17.19 -16.12 22.57
C ALA A 130 -17.68 -15.34 23.80
N ARG A 131 -18.91 -14.83 23.78
CA ARG A 131 -19.51 -14.02 24.86
C ARG A 131 -19.60 -14.76 26.20
N SER A 132 -19.92 -16.04 26.17
CA SER A 132 -20.00 -16.88 27.38
C SER A 132 -18.64 -17.20 28.01
N ARG A 133 -17.53 -16.90 27.30
CA ARG A 133 -16.17 -17.19 27.76
C ARG A 133 -15.52 -15.97 28.40
N PRO A 134 -14.63 -16.15 29.40
CA PRO A 134 -14.05 -15.04 30.17
C PRO A 134 -13.37 -13.94 29.35
N LYS A 135 -12.88 -14.27 28.16
CA LYS A 135 -12.15 -13.33 27.29
C LYS A 135 -12.96 -12.67 26.20
N LYS A 136 -14.16 -13.16 25.91
CA LYS A 136 -15.04 -12.55 24.90
C LYS A 136 -14.35 -12.29 23.56
N HIS A 137 -13.39 -13.13 23.20
CA HIS A 137 -12.55 -12.93 22.02
C HIS A 137 -13.01 -13.83 20.90
N LEU A 138 -13.14 -13.31 19.69
CA LEU A 138 -13.50 -14.10 18.51
C LEU A 138 -12.52 -13.81 17.38
N THR A 139 -11.90 -14.86 16.82
CA THR A 139 -11.04 -14.73 15.63
C THR A 139 -11.65 -15.40 14.41
N LEU A 140 -11.99 -14.66 13.36
CA LEU A 140 -12.43 -15.22 12.08
C LEU A 140 -11.22 -15.58 11.20
N VAL A 141 -11.15 -16.83 10.74
CA VAL A 141 -10.08 -17.35 9.88
C VAL A 141 -10.62 -17.82 8.52
N THR A 142 -10.55 -16.98 7.49
CA THR A 142 -11.13 -17.25 6.16
C THR A 142 -10.07 -17.35 5.06
N LYS A 143 -10.46 -17.92 3.91
CA LYS A 143 -9.66 -17.98 2.67
C LYS A 143 -10.26 -17.08 1.57
N SER A 144 -10.76 -15.91 1.96
CA SER A 144 -11.39 -14.95 1.05
C SER A 144 -10.48 -14.41 -0.05
N ASN A 145 -9.15 -14.56 0.10
CA ASN A 145 -8.18 -14.26 -0.94
C ASN A 145 -8.24 -15.24 -2.13
N ALA A 146 -8.53 -16.53 -1.88
CA ALA A 146 -8.63 -17.55 -2.94
C ALA A 146 -10.08 -17.87 -3.34
N GLN A 147 -11.02 -17.84 -2.39
CA GLN A 147 -12.44 -18.09 -2.63
C GLN A 147 -13.25 -16.79 -2.61
N ARG A 148 -13.21 -16.09 -3.74
CA ARG A 148 -13.68 -14.68 -3.87
C ARG A 148 -15.18 -14.46 -3.75
N TYR A 149 -15.99 -15.53 -3.75
CA TYR A 149 -17.44 -15.44 -3.65
C TYR A 149 -17.94 -16.08 -2.36
N GLY A 150 -17.65 -17.37 -2.16
CA GLY A 150 -18.08 -18.10 -0.97
C GLY A 150 -17.52 -17.52 0.32
N MET A 151 -16.19 -17.46 0.47
CA MET A 151 -15.58 -16.98 1.73
C MET A 151 -15.77 -15.46 1.94
N VAL A 152 -15.93 -14.68 0.87
CA VAL A 152 -16.30 -13.26 0.99
C VAL A 152 -17.72 -13.10 1.56
N LEU A 153 -18.68 -13.96 1.18
CA LEU A 153 -19.99 -13.95 1.80
C LEU A 153 -19.91 -14.27 3.30
N TRP A 154 -19.02 -15.17 3.72
CA TRP A 154 -18.76 -15.44 5.14
C TRP A 154 -18.25 -14.21 5.89
N ASP A 155 -17.33 -13.44 5.29
CA ASP A 155 -16.83 -12.18 5.89
C ASP A 155 -17.96 -11.17 6.06
N LEU A 156 -18.81 -10.99 5.04
CA LEU A 156 -19.92 -10.03 5.06
C LEU A 156 -20.92 -10.34 6.18
N VAL A 157 -21.36 -11.60 6.27
CA VAL A 157 -22.31 -12.04 7.30
C VAL A 157 -21.70 -11.89 8.69
N PHE A 158 -20.41 -12.19 8.85
CA PHE A 158 -19.72 -12.00 10.12
C PHE A 158 -19.80 -10.56 10.62
N TYR A 159 -19.51 -9.57 9.76
CA TYR A 159 -19.59 -8.16 10.14
C TYR A 159 -21.01 -7.69 10.43
N ASP A 160 -21.98 -8.26 9.74
CA ASP A 160 -23.37 -7.93 9.96
C ASP A 160 -23.83 -8.41 11.34
N VAL A 161 -23.55 -9.67 11.67
CA VAL A 161 -23.82 -10.25 12.99
C VAL A 161 -23.02 -9.54 14.09
N ALA A 162 -21.77 -9.15 13.83
CA ALA A 162 -20.90 -8.49 14.81
C ALA A 162 -21.52 -7.21 15.42
N LYS A 163 -22.34 -6.48 14.65
CA LYS A 163 -23.03 -5.26 15.11
C LYS A 163 -23.93 -5.52 16.32
N GLU A 164 -24.45 -6.73 16.47
CA GLU A 164 -25.32 -7.14 17.57
C GLU A 164 -24.53 -7.54 18.84
N TYR A 165 -23.19 -7.67 18.75
CA TYR A 165 -22.32 -8.14 19.83
C TYR A 165 -21.17 -7.16 20.18
N PRO A 166 -21.46 -5.92 20.60
CA PRO A 166 -20.46 -4.85 20.77
C PRO A 166 -19.46 -5.05 21.92
N LYS A 167 -19.64 -6.09 22.77
CA LYS A 167 -18.77 -6.39 23.93
C LYS A 167 -17.77 -7.52 23.66
N ALA A 168 -17.64 -7.98 22.42
CA ALA A 168 -16.66 -9.00 22.03
C ALA A 168 -15.41 -8.34 21.43
N ASP A 169 -14.22 -8.72 21.89
CA ASP A 169 -12.95 -8.33 21.27
C ASP A 169 -12.76 -9.13 19.97
N ILE A 170 -12.85 -8.47 18.82
CA ILE A 170 -12.81 -9.11 17.50
C ILE A 170 -11.42 -8.99 16.88
N LEU A 171 -10.89 -10.10 16.34
CA LEU A 171 -9.64 -10.13 15.58
C LEU A 171 -9.86 -10.89 14.26
N MET A 172 -9.47 -10.34 13.12
CA MET A 172 -9.61 -11.04 11.83
C MET A 172 -8.26 -11.49 11.30
N ARG A 173 -8.18 -12.69 10.68
CA ARG A 173 -6.97 -13.18 10.02
C ARG A 173 -7.31 -13.96 8.75
N ALA A 174 -6.86 -13.46 7.59
CA ALA A 174 -6.76 -14.30 6.39
C ALA A 174 -5.54 -15.22 6.56
N ILE A 175 -5.71 -16.54 6.44
CA ILE A 175 -4.60 -17.49 6.60
C ILE A 175 -4.41 -18.28 5.31
N GLU A 176 -3.17 -18.29 4.81
CA GLU A 176 -2.88 -18.98 3.56
C GLU A 176 -2.70 -20.48 3.69
N ASN A 177 -2.19 -20.95 4.83
CA ASN A 177 -2.09 -22.36 5.23
C ASN A 177 -1.92 -22.42 6.76
N MET A 178 -2.80 -23.13 7.48
CA MET A 178 -2.58 -23.42 8.90
C MET A 178 -1.57 -24.57 9.03
N THR A 179 -0.29 -24.24 9.20
CA THR A 179 0.64 -25.17 9.85
C THR A 179 0.62 -24.90 11.36
N ALA A 180 0.93 -25.91 12.18
CA ALA A 180 0.93 -25.86 13.65
C ALA A 180 2.01 -24.93 14.27
N ALA A 181 2.31 -23.83 13.58
CA ALA A 181 3.27 -22.82 13.92
C ALA A 181 2.62 -21.59 14.54
N GLY A 182 2.63 -21.59 15.87
CA GLY A 182 2.19 -20.55 16.79
C GLY A 182 2.43 -19.11 16.32
N ILE A 183 1.35 -18.34 16.44
CA ILE A 183 1.21 -16.93 16.11
C ILE A 183 1.97 -16.07 17.14
N ARG A 184 2.99 -15.33 16.69
CA ARG A 184 3.53 -14.16 17.38
C ARG A 184 3.50 -12.95 16.44
N THR A 185 2.47 -12.12 16.55
CA THR A 185 2.53 -10.69 16.18
C THR A 185 1.44 -9.91 16.93
N ARG A 186 1.87 -8.80 17.55
CA ARG A 186 1.00 -7.72 18.07
C ARG A 186 0.72 -6.79 16.89
N THR A 187 -0.54 -6.63 16.53
CA THR A 187 -0.99 -5.53 15.67
C THR A 187 -2.37 -5.12 16.17
N TRP A 188 -2.50 -3.85 16.56
CA TRP A 188 -3.78 -3.19 16.76
C TRP A 188 -4.26 -2.74 15.38
N VAL A 189 -5.55 -2.95 15.06
CA VAL A 189 -6.19 -2.38 13.87
C VAL A 189 -7.32 -1.50 14.38
N GLU A 190 -7.17 -0.19 14.23
CA GLU A 190 -8.29 0.75 14.24
C GLU A 190 -8.91 0.80 12.84
N SER A 191 -10.25 0.88 12.85
CA SER A 191 -11.19 1.19 11.75
C SER A 191 -10.91 0.61 10.35
N ALA A 192 -11.76 -0.35 9.98
CA ALA A 192 -11.85 -0.92 8.65
C ALA A 192 -12.13 0.16 7.58
N THR A 193 -11.20 0.30 6.62
CA THR A 193 -11.50 0.76 5.26
C THR A 193 -10.94 -0.25 4.27
N TRP A 194 -11.79 -0.63 3.30
CA TRP A 194 -11.54 -1.63 2.25
C TRP A 194 -10.23 -1.40 1.51
N THR A 195 -9.19 -2.16 1.85
CA THR A 195 -7.86 -1.95 1.28
C THR A 195 -7.13 -3.26 1.03
N ILE A 196 -6.51 -3.36 -0.14
CA ILE A 196 -5.69 -4.50 -0.58
C ILE A 196 -4.31 -4.35 0.06
N SER A 197 -3.82 -5.39 0.73
CA SER A 197 -2.47 -5.36 1.32
C SER A 197 -1.38 -5.40 0.25
N ILE A 198 -0.20 -4.86 0.53
CA ILE A 198 0.96 -4.94 -0.38
C ILE A 198 1.31 -6.39 -0.75
N GLN A 199 1.17 -7.33 0.20
CA GLN A 199 1.45 -8.74 -0.08
C GLN A 199 0.45 -9.30 -1.09
N SER A 200 -0.83 -8.96 -0.97
CA SER A 200 -1.85 -9.36 -1.93
C SER A 200 -1.60 -8.82 -3.35
N LEU A 201 -1.02 -7.62 -3.48
CA LEU A 201 -0.61 -7.09 -4.78
C LEU A 201 0.57 -7.87 -5.39
N ILE A 202 1.54 -8.25 -4.55
CA ILE A 202 2.69 -9.07 -4.97
C ILE A 202 2.21 -10.46 -5.42
N ASP A 203 1.36 -11.10 -4.62
CA ASP A 203 0.86 -12.46 -4.90
C ASP A 203 -0.04 -12.49 -6.14
N ALA A 204 -0.73 -11.39 -6.45
CA ALA A 204 -1.53 -11.23 -7.66
C ALA A 204 -0.68 -11.19 -8.95
N VAL A 205 0.64 -10.96 -8.84
CA VAL A 205 1.57 -10.91 -9.98
C VAL A 205 2.78 -11.83 -9.72
N PRO A 206 2.60 -13.17 -9.79
CA PRO A 206 3.64 -14.13 -9.41
C PRO A 206 4.97 -13.94 -10.16
N THR A 207 4.90 -13.48 -11.42
CA THR A 207 6.06 -13.20 -12.28
C THR A 207 7.06 -12.22 -11.66
N ILE A 208 6.63 -11.35 -10.74
CA ILE A 208 7.52 -10.46 -9.99
C ILE A 208 8.60 -11.23 -9.24
N THR A 209 8.25 -12.39 -8.67
CA THR A 209 9.20 -13.21 -7.90
C THR A 209 10.25 -13.89 -8.77
N GLN A 210 10.05 -13.93 -10.10
CA GLN A 210 11.02 -14.42 -11.07
C GLN A 210 12.05 -13.36 -11.46
N ILE A 211 11.75 -12.07 -11.22
CA ILE A 211 12.65 -10.95 -11.51
C ILE A 211 13.64 -10.77 -10.37
N THR A 212 13.14 -10.67 -9.13
CA THR A 212 13.96 -10.40 -7.95
C THR A 212 13.25 -10.80 -6.66
N ILE A 213 13.98 -10.76 -5.54
CA ILE A 213 13.41 -10.95 -4.21
C ILE A 213 12.69 -9.67 -3.80
N VAL A 214 11.37 -9.71 -3.75
CA VAL A 214 10.53 -8.58 -3.33
C VAL A 214 10.15 -8.72 -1.85
N LYS A 215 10.37 -7.65 -1.09
CA LYS A 215 9.92 -7.50 0.29
C LYS A 215 8.85 -6.41 0.35
N GLY A 216 7.62 -6.77 0.71
CA GLY A 216 6.53 -5.82 0.88
C GLY A 216 6.53 -5.20 2.27
N GLU A 217 6.40 -3.88 2.34
CA GLU A 217 6.16 -3.15 3.59
C GLU A 217 4.97 -2.20 3.41
N GLN A 218 4.03 -2.21 4.36
CA GLN A 218 2.89 -1.30 4.36
C GLN A 218 3.24 -0.05 5.18
N VAL A 219 3.43 1.08 4.50
CA VAL A 219 3.75 2.38 5.14
C VAL A 219 2.48 3.09 5.61
N ALA A 220 1.49 3.15 4.72
CA ALA A 220 0.21 3.81 4.93
C ALA A 220 -0.85 3.11 4.07
N ASN A 221 -2.12 3.29 4.39
CA ASN A 221 -3.21 2.64 3.67
C ASN A 221 -4.44 3.53 3.59
N PHE A 222 -4.25 4.68 2.95
CA PHE A 222 -5.26 5.73 2.79
C PHE A 222 -5.35 6.12 1.31
N ARG A 223 -6.40 6.87 0.96
CA ARG A 223 -6.49 7.48 -0.38
C ARG A 223 -5.35 8.48 -0.55
N SER A 224 -4.86 8.64 -1.77
CA SER A 224 -3.80 9.62 -2.08
C SER A 224 -4.21 11.07 -1.74
N THR A 225 -5.51 11.36 -1.68
CA THR A 225 -6.07 12.64 -1.23
C THR A 225 -5.81 12.96 0.24
N GLU A 226 -5.46 11.94 1.06
CA GLU A 226 -5.22 12.06 2.49
C GLU A 226 -3.72 12.08 2.86
N VAL A 227 -2.83 12.24 1.87
CA VAL A 227 -1.38 12.29 2.12
C VAL A 227 -1.04 13.56 2.91
N THR A 228 -0.34 13.38 4.02
CA THR A 228 0.07 14.44 4.96
C THR A 228 1.58 14.49 5.13
N SER A 229 2.14 15.59 5.66
CA SER A 229 3.57 15.75 5.93
C SER A 229 4.17 14.57 6.73
N PRO A 230 3.55 14.06 7.81
CA PRO A 230 4.07 12.91 8.53
C PRO A 230 4.22 11.64 7.67
N ILE A 231 3.28 11.40 6.76
CA ILE A 231 3.35 10.26 5.81
C ILE A 231 4.51 10.46 4.84
N LEU A 232 4.67 11.68 4.31
CA LEU A 232 5.77 12.02 3.40
C LEU A 232 7.14 11.87 4.08
N PHE A 233 7.28 12.29 5.33
CA PHE A 233 8.50 12.14 6.11
C PHE A 233 8.83 10.68 6.41
N ASP A 234 7.84 9.86 6.77
CA ASP A 234 8.06 8.43 6.98
C ASP A 234 8.48 7.73 5.67
N LEU A 235 7.82 8.08 4.56
CA LEU A 235 8.18 7.57 3.23
C LEU A 235 9.60 7.99 2.82
N CYS A 236 9.97 9.25 3.03
CA CYS A 236 11.32 9.74 2.75
C CYS A 236 12.37 9.00 3.57
N ARG A 237 12.14 8.79 4.87
CA ARG A 237 13.07 8.08 5.76
C ARG A 237 13.31 6.64 5.27
N ARG A 238 12.23 5.94 4.90
CA ARG A 238 12.30 4.57 4.37
C ARG A 238 12.99 4.50 3.02
N ALA A 239 12.61 5.40 2.10
CA ALA A 239 13.22 5.48 0.78
C ALA A 239 14.72 5.79 0.86
N ARG A 240 15.13 6.70 1.76
CA ARG A 240 16.54 7.02 2.01
C ARG A 240 17.29 5.81 2.58
N THR A 241 16.74 5.16 3.61
CA THR A 241 17.34 3.94 4.21
C THR A 241 17.53 2.84 3.15
N ALA A 242 16.53 2.63 2.30
CA ALA A 242 16.61 1.66 1.22
C ALA A 242 17.61 2.06 0.12
N ASN A 243 17.74 3.35 -0.22
CA ASN A 243 18.73 3.82 -1.20
C ASN A 243 20.17 3.64 -0.70
N GLU A 244 20.38 3.79 0.60
CA GLU A 244 21.68 3.63 1.27
C GLU A 244 22.05 2.17 1.56
N SER A 245 21.07 1.26 1.68
CA SER A 245 21.28 -0.15 1.98
C SER A 245 21.85 -0.93 0.79
N ASP A 246 23.00 -1.58 0.93
CA ASP A 246 23.61 -2.42 -0.11
C ASP A 246 22.74 -3.62 -0.54
N ASP A 247 21.94 -4.16 0.37
CA ASP A 247 21.03 -5.30 0.12
C ASP A 247 19.76 -4.93 -0.68
N CYS A 248 19.58 -3.66 -1.04
CA CYS A 248 18.43 -3.17 -1.79
C CYS A 248 18.87 -2.68 -3.17
N ALA A 249 18.28 -3.22 -4.25
CA ALA A 249 18.59 -2.79 -5.62
C ALA A 249 17.82 -1.53 -6.05
N GLY A 250 16.63 -1.32 -5.49
CA GLY A 250 15.73 -0.23 -5.81
C GLY A 250 14.43 -0.32 -5.01
N VAL A 251 13.65 0.75 -5.02
CA VAL A 251 12.40 0.87 -4.26
C VAL A 251 11.23 0.99 -5.22
N VAL A 252 10.15 0.25 -4.97
CA VAL A 252 8.86 0.45 -5.65
C VAL A 252 7.85 1.02 -4.65
N ILE A 253 7.24 2.15 -4.99
CA ILE A 253 6.23 2.83 -4.17
C ILE A 253 4.89 2.70 -4.89
N THR A 254 4.01 1.85 -4.36
CA THR A 254 2.61 1.81 -4.78
C THR A 254 1.87 3.03 -4.22
N HIS A 255 1.23 3.81 -5.09
CA HIS A 255 0.62 5.08 -4.71
C HIS A 255 -0.70 5.32 -5.47
N GLY A 256 -1.66 5.96 -4.82
CA GLY A 256 -2.88 6.43 -5.47
C GLY A 256 -2.57 7.52 -6.50
N THR A 257 -3.27 7.53 -7.63
CA THR A 257 -2.85 8.37 -8.77
C THR A 257 -3.12 9.86 -8.59
N ASP A 258 -3.98 10.27 -7.65
CA ASP A 258 -4.42 11.68 -7.55
C ASP A 258 -3.30 12.64 -7.12
N THR A 259 -2.42 12.22 -6.20
CA THR A 259 -1.31 13.04 -5.67
C THR A 259 0.05 12.35 -5.86
N LEU A 260 0.13 11.40 -6.78
CA LEU A 260 1.37 10.67 -7.08
C LEU A 260 2.46 11.62 -7.54
N GLU A 261 2.14 12.57 -8.43
CA GLU A 261 3.09 13.56 -8.93
C GLU A 261 3.69 14.44 -7.83
N GLU A 262 2.90 14.78 -6.82
CA GLU A 262 3.30 15.59 -5.68
C GLU A 262 4.29 14.82 -4.81
N THR A 263 3.96 13.56 -4.49
CA THR A 263 4.84 12.70 -3.67
C THR A 263 6.13 12.34 -4.40
N ALA A 264 6.06 12.10 -5.72
CA ALA A 264 7.23 11.85 -6.54
C ALA A 264 8.14 13.08 -6.64
N PHE A 265 7.56 14.27 -6.78
CA PHE A 265 8.28 15.54 -6.74
C PHE A 265 8.92 15.77 -5.36
N PHE A 266 8.18 15.55 -4.27
CA PHE A 266 8.70 15.67 -2.90
C PHE A 266 9.92 14.77 -2.66
N LEU A 267 9.87 13.48 -3.04
CA LEU A 267 11.04 12.60 -2.91
C LEU A 267 12.19 13.00 -3.85
N SER A 268 11.88 13.61 -5.00
CA SER A 268 12.89 14.18 -5.90
C SER A 268 13.61 15.36 -5.26
N LEU A 269 13.08 15.99 -4.20
CA LEU A 269 13.74 17.09 -3.52
C LEU A 269 14.37 16.66 -2.18
N THR A 270 14.09 15.46 -1.67
CA THR A 270 14.39 15.09 -0.27
C THR A 270 15.13 13.77 -0.10
N VAL A 271 15.19 12.89 -1.09
CA VAL A 271 15.99 11.65 -1.03
C VAL A 271 17.18 11.77 -1.97
N PRO A 272 18.44 11.56 -1.56
CA PRO A 272 19.53 11.51 -2.52
C PRO A 272 19.46 10.16 -3.24
N TRP A 273 19.30 10.14 -4.56
CA TRP A 273 19.12 8.90 -5.31
C TRP A 273 20.41 8.48 -6.03
N LYS A 274 20.85 7.27 -5.72
CA LYS A 274 21.77 6.49 -6.58
C LYS A 274 21.00 5.36 -7.24
N LYS A 275 20.19 4.67 -6.43
CA LYS A 275 19.35 3.53 -6.83
C LYS A 275 17.96 4.03 -7.26
N PRO A 276 17.28 3.32 -8.17
CA PRO A 276 15.97 3.74 -8.67
C PRO A 276 14.91 3.73 -7.57
N ILE A 277 14.09 4.80 -7.54
CA ILE A 277 12.87 4.90 -6.76
C ILE A 277 11.73 4.99 -7.77
N VAL A 278 10.88 3.96 -7.85
CA VAL A 278 9.86 3.83 -8.89
C VAL A 278 8.48 3.92 -8.26
N PHE A 279 7.75 4.97 -8.60
CA PHE A 279 6.34 5.12 -8.27
C PHE A 279 5.47 4.40 -9.29
N VAL A 280 4.42 3.77 -8.79
CA VAL A 280 3.46 3.02 -9.60
C VAL A 280 2.06 3.17 -9.01
N GLY A 281 1.06 3.23 -9.89
CA GLY A 281 -0.34 3.26 -9.51
C GLY A 281 -1.20 2.49 -10.49
N ALA A 282 -2.52 2.60 -10.31
CA ALA A 282 -3.51 2.08 -11.24
C ALA A 282 -4.64 3.09 -11.39
N MET A 283 -5.11 3.29 -12.62
CA MET A 283 -6.29 4.10 -12.91
C MET A 283 -7.58 3.33 -12.74
N ARG A 284 -7.55 2.01 -12.89
CA ARG A 284 -8.69 1.11 -12.63
C ARG A 284 -8.52 0.39 -11.29
N PRO A 285 -9.63 0.12 -10.58
CA PRO A 285 -9.57 -0.71 -9.38
C PRO A 285 -9.13 -2.14 -9.75
N ALA A 286 -8.51 -2.85 -8.80
CA ALA A 286 -7.98 -4.20 -9.04
C ALA A 286 -9.06 -5.24 -9.44
N THR A 287 -10.33 -4.96 -9.19
CA THR A 287 -11.48 -5.81 -9.55
C THR A 287 -12.04 -5.52 -10.94
N ALA A 288 -11.58 -4.47 -11.63
CA ALA A 288 -12.07 -4.12 -12.95
C ALA A 288 -11.62 -5.12 -14.02
N ILE A 289 -12.44 -5.27 -15.07
CA ILE A 289 -12.01 -5.91 -16.31
C ILE A 289 -10.85 -5.09 -16.88
N SER A 290 -9.77 -5.80 -17.26
CA SER A 290 -8.55 -5.17 -17.76
C SER A 290 -7.98 -4.11 -16.80
N ALA A 291 -7.90 -4.45 -15.52
CA ALA A 291 -7.19 -3.66 -14.52
C ALA A 291 -5.72 -3.46 -14.94
N ASP A 292 -5.22 -2.23 -14.81
CA ASP A 292 -3.86 -1.84 -15.22
C ASP A 292 -2.81 -2.03 -14.11
N GLY A 293 -3.25 -2.15 -12.86
CA GLY A 293 -2.37 -2.35 -11.70
C GLY A 293 -1.37 -3.52 -11.82
N PRO A 294 -1.79 -4.73 -12.23
CA PRO A 294 -0.88 -5.87 -12.33
C PRO A 294 0.32 -5.64 -13.27
N ILE A 295 0.07 -5.13 -14.48
CA ILE A 295 1.14 -4.89 -15.46
C ILE A 295 2.01 -3.70 -15.05
N ASN A 296 1.41 -2.63 -14.53
CA ASN A 296 2.15 -1.47 -14.02
C ASN A 296 3.09 -1.90 -12.89
N LEU A 297 2.62 -2.74 -11.95
CA LEU A 297 3.42 -3.23 -10.82
C LEU A 297 4.58 -4.13 -11.29
N LEU A 298 4.31 -5.05 -12.23
CA LEU A 298 5.35 -5.88 -12.83
C LEU A 298 6.47 -5.02 -13.42
N GLN A 299 6.09 -4.03 -14.23
CA GLN A 299 7.02 -3.12 -14.89
C GLN A 299 7.79 -2.25 -13.90
N ALA A 300 7.12 -1.77 -12.84
CA ALA A 300 7.77 -0.99 -11.79
C ALA A 300 8.85 -1.81 -11.07
N VAL A 301 8.58 -3.08 -10.76
CA VAL A 301 9.60 -3.98 -10.18
C VAL A 301 10.72 -4.26 -11.17
N THR A 302 10.40 -4.57 -12.43
CA THR A 302 11.43 -4.77 -13.46
C THR A 302 12.35 -3.56 -13.58
N LEU A 303 11.77 -2.35 -13.55
CA LEU A 303 12.54 -1.12 -13.65
C LEU A 303 13.38 -0.86 -12.41
N ALA A 304 12.83 -1.07 -11.21
CA ALA A 304 13.56 -0.91 -9.95
C ALA A 304 14.72 -1.90 -9.81
N ALA A 305 14.62 -3.08 -10.44
CA ALA A 305 15.70 -4.06 -10.51
C ALA A 305 16.71 -3.80 -11.64
N SER A 306 16.41 -2.89 -12.58
CA SER A 306 17.23 -2.67 -13.76
C SER A 306 18.43 -1.75 -13.49
N PRO A 307 19.68 -2.17 -13.81
CA PRO A 307 20.84 -1.29 -13.72
C PRO A 307 20.74 -0.04 -14.60
N THR A 308 19.98 -0.10 -15.71
CA THR A 308 19.82 1.04 -16.63
C THR A 308 18.97 2.17 -16.05
N ALA A 309 18.27 1.92 -14.94
CA ALA A 309 17.44 2.90 -14.23
C ALA A 309 18.22 3.72 -13.19
N MET A 310 19.47 3.36 -12.89
CA MET A 310 20.28 4.06 -11.88
C MET A 310 20.56 5.52 -12.27
N GLY A 311 20.62 6.40 -11.27
CA GLY A 311 20.98 7.82 -11.44
C GLY A 311 19.95 8.68 -12.17
N ARG A 312 18.68 8.25 -12.26
CA ARG A 312 17.62 8.95 -13.01
C ARG A 312 16.57 9.67 -12.16
N GLY A 313 16.81 9.79 -10.85
CA GLY A 313 15.81 10.35 -9.93
C GLY A 313 14.68 9.37 -9.62
N PRO A 314 13.67 9.81 -8.85
CA PRO A 314 12.39 9.15 -8.79
C PRO A 314 11.76 9.04 -10.18
N LEU A 315 11.25 7.86 -10.50
CA LEU A 315 10.62 7.52 -11.77
C LEU A 315 9.14 7.20 -11.54
N VAL A 316 8.30 7.44 -12.54
CA VAL A 316 6.90 7.03 -12.54
C VAL A 316 6.66 6.07 -13.71
N VAL A 317 6.04 4.93 -13.40
CA VAL A 317 5.69 3.89 -14.38
C VAL A 317 4.19 3.65 -14.39
N LEU A 318 3.55 4.03 -15.49
CA LEU A 318 2.18 3.67 -15.84
C LEU A 318 2.07 3.55 -17.35
N ASN A 319 1.24 2.61 -17.82
CA ASN A 319 0.87 2.48 -19.25
C ASN A 319 2.10 2.34 -20.18
N ASP A 320 3.04 1.46 -19.82
CA ASP A 320 4.29 1.18 -20.56
C ASP A 320 5.24 2.39 -20.71
N ARG A 321 5.02 3.49 -19.99
CA ARG A 321 5.85 4.70 -20.03
C ARG A 321 6.70 4.86 -18.79
N ILE A 322 7.95 5.28 -18.98
CA ILE A 322 8.88 5.62 -17.90
C ILE A 322 9.06 7.13 -17.90
N SER A 323 8.66 7.80 -16.82
CA SER A 323 8.68 9.26 -16.72
C SER A 323 9.46 9.75 -15.51
N SER A 324 9.98 10.98 -15.60
CA SER A 324 10.61 11.65 -14.46
C SER A 324 9.56 12.02 -13.41
N GLY A 325 9.74 11.60 -12.16
CA GLY A 325 8.92 12.03 -11.02
C GLY A 325 8.94 13.55 -10.80
N PHE A 326 10.00 14.22 -11.26
CA PHE A 326 10.10 15.67 -11.18
C PHE A 326 9.17 16.38 -12.16
N TYR A 327 9.05 15.91 -13.41
CA TYR A 327 8.29 16.58 -14.47
C TYR A 327 6.86 16.08 -14.66
N ILE A 328 6.59 14.83 -14.32
CA ILE A 328 5.30 14.17 -14.60
C ILE A 328 4.10 14.89 -13.97
N THR A 329 2.98 14.92 -14.68
CA THR A 329 1.68 15.36 -14.14
C THR A 329 0.52 14.51 -14.67
N LYS A 330 -0.54 14.37 -13.88
CA LYS A 330 -1.79 13.69 -14.24
C LYS A 330 -2.65 14.62 -15.10
N SER A 331 -2.66 14.35 -16.40
CA SER A 331 -3.40 15.15 -17.40
C SER A 331 -4.89 14.80 -17.54
N SER A 332 -5.31 13.65 -17.04
CA SER A 332 -6.67 13.13 -17.14
C SER A 332 -7.13 12.48 -15.83
N ALA A 333 -8.37 12.77 -15.44
CA ALA A 333 -8.98 12.12 -14.29
C ALA A 333 -9.22 10.62 -14.49
N ASN A 334 -9.36 10.15 -15.74
CA ASN A 334 -9.92 8.83 -16.04
C ASN A 334 -9.10 7.97 -17.02
N ALA A 335 -8.32 8.60 -17.92
CA ALA A 335 -7.60 7.86 -18.94
C ALA A 335 -6.46 7.03 -18.33
N LEU A 336 -6.21 5.83 -18.85
CA LEU A 336 -5.04 5.02 -18.46
C LEU A 336 -3.74 5.77 -18.78
N ASP A 337 -3.71 6.43 -19.93
CA ASP A 337 -2.57 7.21 -20.43
C ASP A 337 -2.58 8.66 -19.89
N THR A 338 -2.66 8.81 -18.57
CA THR A 338 -2.87 10.13 -17.93
C THR A 338 -1.58 10.84 -17.51
N PHE A 339 -0.55 10.10 -17.11
CA PHE A 339 0.67 10.74 -16.63
C PHE A 339 1.53 11.21 -17.81
N LYS A 340 1.64 12.53 -17.97
CA LYS A 340 2.37 13.20 -19.05
C LYS A 340 3.35 14.24 -18.51
N ALA A 341 4.45 14.43 -19.22
CA ALA A 341 5.31 15.61 -19.12
C ALA A 341 5.33 16.21 -20.53
N PRO A 342 4.42 17.15 -20.87
CA PRO A 342 4.15 17.47 -22.27
C PRO A 342 5.37 18.06 -22.99
N GLU A 343 6.09 19.01 -22.38
CA GLU A 343 7.35 19.53 -22.93
C GLU A 343 8.56 18.59 -22.71
N GLN A 344 8.74 18.02 -21.51
CA GLN A 344 9.96 17.26 -21.19
C GLN A 344 9.95 15.81 -21.69
N GLY A 345 8.77 15.28 -22.01
CA GLY A 345 8.57 13.95 -22.54
C GLY A 345 8.80 12.81 -21.54
N HIS A 346 8.62 11.58 -22.05
CA HIS A 346 8.97 10.37 -21.32
C HIS A 346 10.47 10.08 -21.43
N LEU A 347 11.07 9.53 -20.38
CA LEU A 347 12.47 9.11 -20.39
C LEU A 347 12.67 7.81 -21.17
N GLY A 348 11.61 7.00 -21.25
CA GLY A 348 11.66 5.68 -21.85
C GLY A 348 10.30 5.00 -21.94
N TYR A 349 10.32 3.75 -22.34
CA TYR A 349 9.15 2.88 -22.49
C TYR A 349 9.51 1.43 -22.19
N PHE A 350 8.49 0.57 -22.11
CA PHE A 350 8.68 -0.87 -22.03
C PHE A 350 8.48 -1.53 -23.40
N ASP A 351 9.47 -2.31 -23.82
CA ASP A 351 9.36 -3.24 -24.96
C ASP A 351 9.27 -4.65 -24.39
N ASN A 352 8.11 -5.30 -24.50
CA ASN A 352 7.87 -6.64 -23.94
C ASN A 352 8.31 -6.77 -22.47
N SER A 353 7.92 -5.80 -21.63
CA SER A 353 8.30 -5.69 -20.20
C SER A 353 9.78 -5.41 -19.91
N GLN A 354 10.61 -5.14 -20.93
CA GLN A 354 11.99 -4.68 -20.75
C GLN A 354 12.08 -3.16 -20.87
N PRO A 355 12.66 -2.45 -19.88
CA PRO A 355 12.77 -1.01 -19.92
C PRO A 355 13.79 -0.55 -20.96
N LYS A 356 13.39 0.38 -21.83
CA LYS A 356 14.23 1.04 -22.84
C LYS A 356 14.21 2.54 -22.59
N PHE A 357 15.38 3.16 -22.52
CA PHE A 357 15.53 4.61 -22.35
C PHE A 357 15.93 5.27 -23.67
N PHE A 358 15.38 6.45 -23.93
CA PHE A 358 15.75 7.25 -25.10
C PHE A 358 17.08 8.00 -24.88
N TYR A 359 17.39 8.31 -23.62
CA TYR A 359 18.52 9.18 -23.25
C TYR A 359 19.36 8.56 -22.12
N SER A 360 20.63 8.95 -22.04
CA SER A 360 21.48 8.69 -20.86
C SER A 360 20.87 9.32 -19.59
N PRO A 361 21.24 8.85 -18.38
CA PRO A 361 20.78 9.48 -17.14
C PRO A 361 21.14 10.97 -17.11
N ALA A 362 20.14 11.81 -16.85
CA ALA A 362 20.28 13.26 -16.75
C ALA A 362 19.44 13.75 -15.55
N SER A 363 19.93 14.78 -14.88
CA SER A 363 19.20 15.40 -13.77
C SER A 363 18.21 16.45 -14.30
N PRO A 364 17.04 16.61 -13.67
CA PRO A 364 16.13 17.71 -13.97
C PRO A 364 16.81 19.07 -13.82
N ILE A 365 16.57 19.96 -14.78
CA ILE A 365 16.75 21.41 -14.61
C ILE A 365 15.79 21.84 -13.50
N GLY A 366 16.26 22.65 -12.54
CA GLY A 366 15.41 23.02 -11.39
C GLY A 366 15.70 22.25 -10.10
N LEU A 367 16.52 21.20 -10.17
CA LEU A 367 16.65 20.27 -9.05
C LEU A 367 17.45 20.89 -7.89
N HIS A 368 16.81 20.98 -6.73
CA HIS A 368 17.42 21.39 -5.47
C HIS A 368 17.16 20.36 -4.37
N TYR A 369 18.15 20.11 -3.52
CA TYR A 369 18.06 19.10 -2.47
C TYR A 369 17.87 19.74 -1.09
N PHE A 370 16.87 19.26 -0.33
CA PHE A 370 16.60 19.65 1.04
C PHE A 370 16.91 18.51 2.01
N ASP A 371 17.73 18.76 3.03
CA ASP A 371 17.85 17.82 4.15
C ASP A 371 16.76 18.11 5.18
N ILE A 372 15.87 17.13 5.37
CA ILE A 372 14.66 17.26 6.18
C ILE A 372 14.73 16.46 7.50
N LYS A 373 15.93 16.01 7.92
CA LYS A 373 16.10 15.10 9.08
C LYS A 373 15.47 15.62 10.37
N ASP A 374 15.58 16.92 10.62
CA ASP A 374 15.13 17.56 11.86
C ASP A 374 13.75 18.22 11.74
N MET A 375 13.08 18.06 10.58
CA MET A 375 11.75 18.62 10.35
C MET A 375 10.66 17.71 10.91
N ILE A 376 9.74 18.30 11.66
CA ILE A 376 8.57 17.61 12.23
C ILE A 376 7.27 17.95 11.51
N ASP A 377 7.22 19.10 10.82
CA ASP A 377 6.10 19.51 9.97
C ASP A 377 6.59 20.43 8.84
N LEU A 378 5.72 20.67 7.86
CA LEU A 378 5.93 21.64 6.78
C LEU A 378 5.18 22.94 7.06
N SER A 379 5.79 24.06 6.73
CA SER A 379 5.16 25.38 6.76
C SER A 379 3.86 25.36 5.93
N GLN A 380 2.82 26.02 6.43
CA GLN A 380 1.56 26.14 5.69
C GLN A 380 1.76 27.01 4.44
N VAL A 381 1.53 26.39 3.28
CA VAL A 381 1.53 27.06 1.98
C VAL A 381 0.27 26.65 1.24
N ASP A 382 -0.50 27.64 0.81
CA ASP A 382 -1.79 27.44 0.16
C ASP A 382 -1.78 27.87 -1.31
N ILE A 383 -2.64 27.27 -2.13
CA ILE A 383 -2.77 27.57 -3.56
C ILE A 383 -4.04 28.39 -3.79
N VAL A 384 -3.89 29.56 -4.41
CA VAL A 384 -5.00 30.43 -4.81
C VAL A 384 -5.20 30.31 -6.31
N TYR A 385 -6.39 29.86 -6.71
CA TYR A 385 -6.70 29.66 -8.12
C TYR A 385 -7.15 30.95 -8.80
N GLY A 386 -6.49 31.34 -9.90
CA GLY A 386 -6.88 32.50 -10.69
C GLY A 386 -8.04 32.21 -11.62
N TYR A 387 -9.03 33.09 -11.68
CA TYR A 387 -10.16 33.04 -12.60
C TYR A 387 -10.81 34.43 -12.78
N GLN A 388 -11.68 34.56 -13.79
CA GLN A 388 -12.40 35.81 -14.06
C GLN A 388 -13.34 36.15 -12.90
N GLY A 389 -13.26 37.38 -12.40
CA GLY A 389 -14.09 37.82 -11.26
C GLY A 389 -13.68 37.24 -9.91
N LEU A 390 -12.45 36.71 -9.78
CA LEU A 390 -11.87 36.33 -8.49
C LEU A 390 -11.99 37.48 -7.50
N ASN A 391 -12.52 37.20 -6.30
CA ASN A 391 -12.49 38.12 -5.18
C ASN A 391 -11.10 38.09 -4.52
N PRO A 392 -10.30 39.16 -4.60
CA PRO A 392 -8.95 39.22 -4.02
C PRO A 392 -8.87 38.94 -2.52
N HIS A 393 -9.94 39.23 -1.77
CA HIS A 393 -9.95 39.09 -0.32
C HIS A 393 -9.75 37.64 0.15
N ILE A 394 -9.97 36.64 -0.71
CA ILE A 394 -9.66 35.24 -0.37
C ILE A 394 -8.21 35.04 0.04
N ILE A 395 -7.27 35.84 -0.51
CA ILE A 395 -5.85 35.81 -0.15
C ILE A 395 -5.67 36.13 1.33
N THR A 396 -6.36 37.16 1.83
CA THR A 396 -6.27 37.55 3.25
C THR A 396 -6.83 36.49 4.19
N GLU A 397 -7.80 35.69 3.75
CA GLU A 397 -8.33 34.60 4.58
C GLU A 397 -7.31 33.46 4.76
N TYR A 398 -6.52 33.13 3.74
CA TYR A 398 -5.42 32.17 3.89
C TYR A 398 -4.36 32.66 4.88
N VAL A 399 -4.00 33.95 4.82
CA VAL A 399 -3.03 34.55 5.75
C VAL A 399 -3.57 34.53 7.18
N ARG A 400 -4.84 34.87 7.39
CA ARG A 400 -5.49 34.75 8.70
C ARG A 400 -5.54 33.31 9.21
N ALA A 401 -5.67 32.34 8.32
CA ALA A 401 -5.63 30.92 8.66
C ALA A 401 -4.20 30.41 8.99
N GLY A 402 -3.16 31.24 8.81
CA GLY A 402 -1.78 30.93 9.20
C GLY A 402 -0.80 30.68 8.04
N ALA A 403 -1.23 30.88 6.79
CA ALA A 403 -0.36 30.68 5.63
C ALA A 403 0.92 31.51 5.72
N LYS A 404 2.07 30.84 5.58
CA LYS A 404 3.41 31.47 5.52
C LYS A 404 3.87 31.70 4.09
N GLY A 405 3.27 30.98 3.15
CA GLY A 405 3.45 31.23 1.73
C GLY A 405 2.17 31.01 0.94
N LEU A 406 2.11 31.60 -0.25
CA LEU A 406 0.99 31.47 -1.17
C LEU A 406 1.50 31.17 -2.58
N ILE A 407 0.88 30.21 -3.24
CA ILE A 407 1.07 29.95 -4.66
C ILE A 407 -0.13 30.49 -5.42
N LEU A 408 0.09 31.43 -6.33
CA LEU A 408 -0.95 31.89 -7.23
C LEU A 408 -0.93 31.02 -8.49
N ALA A 409 -1.98 30.24 -8.72
CA ALA A 409 -2.18 29.57 -10.01
C ALA A 409 -2.73 30.60 -11.00
N THR A 410 -1.83 31.39 -11.57
CA THR A 410 -2.16 32.59 -12.35
C THR A 410 -2.72 32.28 -13.74
N MET A 411 -3.25 33.30 -14.41
CA MET A 411 -3.76 33.22 -15.77
C MET A 411 -2.65 33.53 -16.78
N GLY A 412 -2.36 32.59 -17.68
CA GLY A 412 -1.30 32.76 -18.68
C GLY A 412 0.10 32.77 -18.04
N ASN A 413 0.98 33.65 -18.53
CA ASN A 413 2.36 33.80 -18.06
C ASN A 413 2.44 34.71 -16.80
N GLY A 414 1.86 34.29 -15.67
CA GLY A 414 1.95 35.04 -14.41
C GLY A 414 0.85 36.08 -14.17
N GLY A 415 -0.14 36.17 -15.06
CA GLY A 415 -1.16 37.23 -15.06
C GLY A 415 -2.13 37.15 -13.89
N TRP A 416 -2.28 38.29 -13.17
CA TRP A 416 -3.19 38.44 -12.04
C TRP A 416 -4.03 39.73 -12.17
N THR A 417 -5.09 39.87 -11.36
CA THR A 417 -5.94 41.07 -11.42
C THR A 417 -5.25 42.26 -10.73
N ILE A 418 -5.52 43.49 -11.18
CA ILE A 418 -4.95 44.71 -10.59
C ILE A 418 -5.29 44.81 -9.09
N ALA A 419 -6.57 44.62 -8.74
CA ALA A 419 -7.02 44.60 -7.36
C ALA A 419 -6.40 43.44 -6.56
N GLY A 420 -6.23 42.27 -7.19
CA GLY A 420 -5.53 41.12 -6.61
C GLY A 420 -4.08 41.42 -6.28
N MET A 421 -3.37 42.10 -7.17
CA MET A 421 -1.98 42.49 -6.96
C MET A 421 -1.82 43.43 -5.77
N GLU A 422 -2.79 44.31 -5.52
CA GLU A 422 -2.75 45.19 -4.34
C GLU A 422 -2.81 44.39 -3.03
N VAL A 423 -3.71 43.41 -2.95
CA VAL A 423 -3.78 42.50 -1.80
C VAL A 423 -2.50 41.66 -1.67
N VAL A 424 -1.92 41.21 -2.79
CA VAL A 424 -0.63 40.50 -2.79
C VAL A 424 0.48 41.36 -2.19
N ARG A 425 0.55 42.67 -2.52
CA ARG A 425 1.56 43.56 -1.92
C ARG A 425 1.40 43.67 -0.41
N GLN A 426 0.16 43.78 0.06
CA GLN A 426 -0.15 43.90 1.49
C GLN A 426 0.32 42.66 2.25
N VAL A 427 -0.02 41.46 1.79
CA VAL A 427 0.37 40.23 2.50
C VAL A 427 1.88 39.96 2.44
N ILE A 428 2.57 40.41 1.39
CA ILE A 428 4.04 40.36 1.32
C ILE A 428 4.66 41.29 2.37
N GLN A 429 4.09 42.48 2.60
CA GLN A 429 4.53 43.38 3.68
C GLN A 429 4.28 42.78 5.07
N GLU A 430 3.28 41.91 5.21
CA GLU A 430 3.03 41.12 6.42
C GLU A 430 3.98 39.91 6.57
N GLY A 431 4.89 39.69 5.62
CA GLY A 431 5.93 38.66 5.67
C GLY A 431 5.56 37.34 5.00
N VAL A 432 4.48 37.28 4.22
CA VAL A 432 4.08 36.09 3.46
C VAL A 432 4.85 35.99 2.16
N VAL A 433 5.44 34.83 1.87
CA VAL A 433 6.17 34.61 0.60
C VAL A 433 5.20 34.19 -0.50
N VAL A 434 5.17 34.94 -1.61
CA VAL A 434 4.23 34.67 -2.71
C VAL A 434 4.97 34.20 -3.95
N VAL A 435 4.51 33.09 -4.54
CA VAL A 435 5.01 32.52 -5.80
C VAL A 435 3.92 32.58 -6.86
N HIS A 436 4.23 33.13 -8.03
CA HIS A 436 3.38 33.10 -9.21
C HIS A 436 3.69 31.86 -10.02
N SER A 437 2.73 30.94 -10.07
CA SER A 437 2.73 29.78 -10.96
C SER A 437 1.63 29.93 -12.00
N HIS A 438 1.36 28.91 -12.80
CA HIS A 438 0.40 28.93 -13.90
C HIS A 438 -0.70 27.89 -13.67
N ARG A 439 -1.95 28.25 -13.99
CA ARG A 439 -3.05 27.27 -13.99
C ARG A 439 -3.15 26.45 -15.27
N SER A 440 -2.39 26.83 -16.32
CA SER A 440 -2.33 26.06 -17.56
C SER A 440 -1.68 24.70 -17.31
N GLN A 441 -2.03 23.73 -18.15
CA GLN A 441 -1.50 22.37 -18.07
C GLN A 441 0.02 22.30 -18.27
N ASP A 442 0.57 23.21 -19.07
CA ASP A 442 2.02 23.35 -19.30
C ASP A 442 2.39 24.83 -19.51
N GLY A 443 3.68 25.09 -19.66
CA GLY A 443 4.29 26.39 -19.82
C GLY A 443 5.17 26.77 -18.64
N ALA A 444 5.62 28.02 -18.64
CA ALA A 444 6.40 28.59 -17.55
C ALA A 444 5.88 29.96 -17.17
N VAL A 445 6.13 30.37 -15.93
CA VAL A 445 6.12 31.78 -15.54
C VAL A 445 7.57 32.26 -15.55
N SER A 446 7.90 33.19 -16.44
CA SER A 446 9.30 33.55 -16.75
C SER A 446 9.79 34.89 -16.18
N SER A 447 8.92 35.69 -15.56
CA SER A 447 9.29 36.97 -14.98
C SER A 447 8.89 37.08 -13.52
N SER A 448 9.84 37.46 -12.65
CA SER A 448 9.50 37.90 -11.30
C SER A 448 8.67 39.17 -11.40
N VAL A 449 7.43 39.14 -10.92
CA VAL A 449 6.73 40.39 -10.58
C VAL A 449 7.50 40.98 -9.39
N ASP A 450 7.83 42.26 -9.41
CA ASP A 450 8.87 42.96 -8.61
C ASP A 450 9.04 42.53 -7.12
N ILE A 451 7.98 42.02 -6.49
CA ILE A 451 7.93 41.64 -5.07
C ILE A 451 7.65 40.14 -4.82
N SER A 452 7.44 39.34 -5.86
CA SER A 452 7.09 37.92 -5.78
C SER A 452 8.04 37.02 -6.58
N ILE A 453 7.97 35.72 -6.31
CA ILE A 453 8.82 34.71 -6.95
C ILE A 453 8.10 34.15 -8.17
N SER A 454 8.83 33.92 -9.26
CA SER A 454 8.31 33.22 -10.44
C SER A 454 8.54 31.72 -10.30
N SER A 455 7.54 30.87 -10.59
CA SER A 455 7.70 29.41 -10.41
C SER A 455 8.50 28.70 -11.51
N GLY A 456 8.87 29.41 -12.58
CA GLY A 456 9.45 28.79 -13.76
C GLY A 456 8.50 27.75 -14.36
N LEU A 457 9.00 26.54 -14.58
CA LEU A 457 8.28 25.39 -15.13
C LEU A 457 7.38 24.66 -14.11
N LEU A 458 7.44 25.03 -12.83
CA LEU A 458 6.73 24.28 -11.79
C LEU A 458 5.24 24.64 -11.76
N SER A 459 4.41 23.60 -11.82
CA SER A 459 2.97 23.71 -11.60
C SER A 459 2.65 24.17 -10.17
N PRO A 460 1.41 24.60 -9.87
CA PRO A 460 1.07 25.16 -8.57
C PRO A 460 1.32 24.19 -7.40
N GLN A 461 0.94 22.93 -7.57
CA GLN A 461 1.12 21.87 -6.57
C GLN A 461 2.60 21.53 -6.32
N LYS A 462 3.45 21.55 -7.35
CA LYS A 462 4.91 21.35 -7.20
C LYS A 462 5.58 22.58 -6.59
N SER A 463 5.17 23.77 -7.02
CA SER A 463 5.63 25.05 -6.46
C SER A 463 5.31 25.13 -4.97
N ARG A 464 4.12 24.68 -4.57
CA ARG A 464 3.73 24.58 -3.16
C ARG A 464 4.74 23.75 -2.39
N ILE A 465 5.06 22.54 -2.84
CA ILE A 465 6.00 21.63 -2.16
C ILE A 465 7.40 22.25 -2.04
N MET A 466 7.92 22.84 -3.12
CA MET A 466 9.23 23.49 -3.10
C MET A 466 9.27 24.67 -2.12
N LEU A 467 8.22 25.50 -2.09
CA LEU A 467 8.11 26.60 -1.14
C LEU A 467 7.95 26.11 0.31
N GLN A 468 7.16 25.06 0.54
CA GLN A 468 7.02 24.44 1.86
C GLN A 468 8.38 23.99 2.41
N LEU A 469 9.18 23.31 1.58
CA LEU A 469 10.52 22.85 1.94
C LEU A 469 11.48 24.01 2.20
N ALA A 470 11.47 25.05 1.35
CA ALA A 470 12.31 26.23 1.52
C ALA A 470 12.02 26.98 2.84
N LEU A 471 10.74 27.30 3.09
CA LEU A 471 10.32 27.99 4.30
C LEU A 471 10.63 27.18 5.56
N SER A 472 10.36 25.87 5.53
CA SER A 472 10.62 24.98 6.67
C SER A 472 12.12 24.76 6.91
N SER A 473 12.95 24.96 5.88
CA SER A 473 14.41 24.97 5.99
C SER A 473 14.98 26.32 6.44
N GLY A 474 14.13 27.32 6.68
CA GLY A 474 14.55 28.67 7.08
C GLY A 474 15.24 29.47 5.97
N TYR A 475 14.93 29.19 4.70
CA TYR A 475 15.54 29.91 3.58
C TYR A 475 15.11 31.38 3.60
N THR A 476 16.04 32.27 3.24
CA THR A 476 15.71 33.68 3.00
C THR A 476 14.89 33.82 1.71
N LEU A 477 14.29 35.00 1.50
CA LEU A 477 13.58 35.29 0.26
C LEU A 477 14.49 35.11 -0.98
N ASP A 478 15.72 35.60 -0.92
CA ASP A 478 16.68 35.49 -2.03
C ASP A 478 17.09 34.04 -2.30
N GLN A 479 17.33 33.25 -1.24
CA GLN A 479 17.62 31.81 -1.38
C GLN A 479 16.42 31.07 -1.98
N THR A 480 15.21 31.42 -1.55
CA THR A 480 13.97 30.84 -2.09
C THR A 480 13.80 31.24 -3.55
N LYS A 481 14.05 32.50 -3.92
CA LYS A 481 13.96 32.96 -5.31
C LYS A 481 14.94 32.21 -6.21
N ALA A 482 16.18 32.03 -5.76
CA ALA A 482 17.23 31.35 -6.52
C ALA A 482 16.95 29.88 -6.86
N ILE A 483 16.20 29.15 -6.03
CA ILE A 483 15.86 27.74 -6.31
C ILE A 483 14.68 27.59 -7.30
N PHE A 484 13.91 28.66 -7.51
CA PHE A 484 12.78 28.69 -8.46
C PHE A 484 13.18 29.27 -9.82
N GLU A 485 14.08 30.26 -9.85
CA GLU A 485 14.54 30.93 -11.05
C GLU A 485 15.64 30.13 -11.74
N ILE A 486 15.26 29.23 -12.65
CA ILE A 486 16.18 28.45 -13.50
C ILE A 486 15.79 28.55 -14.97
#